data_AF-A0A1C0AHY3-F1
#
_entry.id   AF-A0A1C0AHY3-F1
#
_cell.length_a   1.000
_cell.length_b   1.000
_cell.length_c   1.000
_cell.angle_alpha   90.00
_cell.angle_beta   90.00
_cell.angle_gamma   90.00
#
_symmetry.space_group_name_H-M   'P 1'
#
loop_
_entity.id
_entity.type
_entity.pdbx_description
1 polymer ?
#
loop_
_entity_poly.entity_id
_entity_poly.type
_entity_poly.pdbx_seq_one_letter_code
_entity_poly.pdbx_strand_id
1 'polypeptide(L)'
;MDLGLLLMLIIGAVVIGAAAWGIHRHLYVKQLRERGWTFVTSPSIAVAFGLNVPPFGLGFSRSVDDQVTGQASDGTPFSAFRYKSSQWRSGGYVVTMPLPHSLMEGEVSHGDAPQLRLGDLVTLGPVTASAPDAEYAAILAEAAAPALAGPYRVSVDGDRLVLIDAPKQADQLAAAIETLAAVRARLRASRAMEFAAPPPPSSLSFHRRPSWTYVPRDDSYLELLEHTGGGRNHKAVDIIHSENAGIPFVRLRHEWETTHTRTDAQGRTHTETRRHSEELCEFRTTFPFGDISVNWGLFGAAQSFEWEEFNRRFKVRCPNPRFASDVVHQRQMEWMLAVRAPSFQVEGSRIRVGDGGQWLPDDIDRASQFLHGFFGRVPDFVWQELGAWPRPLPELAGR
;
A
#
# COMPACT_ATOMS: atom_id res chain seq x y z
N MET A 1 1.16 -48.36 -17.65
CA MET A 1 -0.17 -47.80 -17.32
C MET A 1 -0.57 -46.94 -18.52
N ASP A 2 -1.71 -47.23 -19.13
CA ASP A 2 -2.17 -46.52 -20.33
C ASP A 2 -2.40 -45.03 -20.02
N LEU A 3 -1.91 -44.15 -20.89
CA LEU A 3 -2.05 -42.70 -20.77
C LEU A 3 -3.53 -42.28 -20.69
N GLY A 4 -4.41 -43.00 -21.38
CA GLY A 4 -5.86 -42.76 -21.33
C GLY A 4 -6.48 -43.07 -19.96
N LEU A 5 -6.03 -44.14 -19.30
CA LEU A 5 -6.48 -44.53 -17.97
C LEU A 5 -6.01 -43.53 -16.90
N LEU A 6 -4.75 -43.07 -17.00
CA LEU A 6 -4.20 -42.05 -16.09
C LEU A 6 -4.98 -40.73 -16.22
N LEU A 7 -5.31 -40.30 -17.44
CA LEU A 7 -6.06 -39.06 -17.67
C LEU A 7 -7.48 -39.13 -17.07
N MET A 8 -8.18 -40.27 -17.25
CA MET A 8 -9.51 -40.47 -16.66
C MET A 8 -9.49 -40.46 -15.13
N LEU A 9 -8.47 -41.06 -14.50
CA LEU A 9 -8.33 -41.05 -13.04
C LEU A 9 -8.08 -39.63 -12.51
N ILE A 10 -7.26 -38.83 -13.21
CA ILE A 10 -7.01 -37.44 -12.84
C ILE A 10 -8.29 -36.61 -12.96
N ILE A 11 -9.02 -36.73 -14.08
CA ILE A 11 -10.29 -36.01 -14.29
C ILE A 11 -11.32 -36.42 -13.22
N GLY A 12 -11.43 -37.72 -12.94
CA GLY A 12 -12.31 -38.24 -11.89
C GLY A 12 -11.99 -37.67 -10.51
N ALA A 13 -10.70 -37.63 -10.14
CA ALA A 13 -10.25 -37.04 -8.88
C ALA A 13 -10.56 -35.53 -8.79
N VAL A 14 -10.37 -34.78 -9.89
CA VAL A 14 -10.70 -33.35 -9.97
C VAL A 14 -12.21 -33.12 -9.79
N VAL A 15 -13.04 -33.92 -10.45
CA VAL A 15 -14.51 -33.81 -10.35
C VAL A 15 -14.99 -34.14 -8.93
N ILE A 16 -14.50 -35.22 -8.34
CA ILE A 16 -14.84 -35.61 -6.96
C ILE A 16 -14.40 -34.53 -5.98
N GLY A 17 -13.19 -33.99 -6.13
CA GLY A 17 -12.67 -32.90 -5.30
C GLY A 17 -13.54 -31.64 -5.39
N ALA A 18 -13.95 -31.25 -6.61
CA ALA A 18 -14.85 -30.11 -6.83
C ALA A 18 -16.23 -30.32 -6.20
N ALA A 19 -16.80 -31.52 -6.33
CA ALA A 19 -18.09 -31.86 -5.71
C ALA A 19 -18.03 -31.82 -4.18
N ALA A 20 -17.00 -32.44 -3.58
CA ALA A 20 -16.79 -32.42 -2.14
C ALA A 20 -16.62 -30.99 -1.60
N TRP A 21 -15.83 -30.16 -2.30
CA TRP A 21 -15.67 -28.74 -1.98
C TRP A 21 -17.00 -27.98 -2.06
N GLY A 22 -17.79 -28.22 -3.11
CA GLY A 22 -19.11 -27.62 -3.28
C GLY A 22 -20.09 -27.96 -2.15
N ILE A 23 -20.15 -29.23 -1.73
CA ILE A 23 -20.97 -29.68 -0.60
C ILE A 23 -20.53 -29.02 0.70
N HIS A 24 -19.22 -29.04 0.98
CA HIS A 24 -18.67 -28.45 2.21
C HIS A 24 -18.96 -26.94 2.28
N ARG A 25 -18.81 -26.23 1.15
CA ARG A 25 -19.15 -24.81 1.04
C ARG A 25 -20.64 -24.57 1.22
N HIS A 26 -21.52 -25.41 0.67
CA HIS A 26 -22.97 -25.29 0.86
C HIS A 26 -23.37 -25.45 2.33
N LEU A 27 -22.85 -26.47 3.00
CA LEU A 27 -23.12 -26.71 4.42
C LEU A 27 -22.62 -25.57 5.31
N TYR A 28 -21.41 -25.07 5.02
CA TYR A 28 -20.86 -23.89 5.70
C TYR A 28 -21.77 -22.67 5.55
N VAL A 29 -22.15 -22.32 4.31
CA VAL A 29 -23.03 -21.18 4.05
C VAL A 29 -24.41 -21.36 4.70
N LYS A 30 -24.93 -22.58 4.76
CA LYS A 30 -26.17 -22.90 5.46
C LYS A 30 -26.06 -22.60 6.96
N GLN A 31 -24.99 -23.04 7.62
CA GLN A 31 -24.75 -22.77 9.04
C GLN A 31 -24.65 -21.28 9.36
N LEU A 32 -24.07 -20.48 8.46
CA LEU A 32 -24.04 -19.02 8.62
C LEU A 32 -25.44 -18.40 8.50
N ARG A 33 -26.24 -18.86 7.54
CA ARG A 33 -27.62 -18.38 7.35
C ARG A 33 -28.54 -18.73 8.51
N GLU A 34 -28.38 -19.90 9.10
CA GLU A 34 -29.11 -20.31 10.31
C GLU A 34 -28.83 -19.40 11.50
N ARG A 35 -27.70 -18.66 11.49
CA ARG A 35 -27.33 -17.63 12.48
C ARG A 35 -27.81 -16.22 12.09
N GLY A 36 -28.54 -16.09 10.99
CA GLY A 36 -28.93 -14.78 10.45
C GLY A 36 -27.78 -14.01 9.80
N TRP A 37 -26.67 -14.67 9.45
CA TRP A 37 -25.53 -14.02 8.80
C TRP A 37 -25.58 -14.18 7.28
N THR A 38 -24.99 -13.20 6.59
CA THR A 38 -24.90 -13.14 5.12
C THR A 38 -23.50 -13.51 4.67
N PHE A 39 -23.40 -14.24 3.56
CA PHE A 39 -22.13 -14.66 2.97
C PHE A 39 -22.00 -14.17 1.52
N VAL A 40 -20.88 -13.54 1.20
CA VAL A 40 -20.53 -13.02 -0.13
C VAL A 40 -19.20 -13.62 -0.57
N THR A 41 -19.20 -14.41 -1.65
CA THR A 41 -17.98 -15.10 -2.15
C THR A 41 -16.90 -14.13 -2.63
N SER A 42 -17.30 -13.11 -3.40
CA SER A 42 -16.39 -12.16 -4.04
C SER A 42 -16.78 -10.73 -3.62
N PRO A 43 -16.47 -10.35 -2.37
CA PRO A 43 -16.81 -9.03 -1.86
C PRO A 43 -15.99 -7.95 -2.58
N SER A 44 -16.49 -6.71 -2.56
CA SER A 44 -15.69 -5.56 -2.99
C SER A 44 -14.51 -5.35 -2.04
N ILE A 45 -13.36 -4.97 -2.59
CA ILE A 45 -12.18 -4.56 -1.80
C ILE A 45 -12.47 -3.38 -0.86
N ALA A 46 -13.55 -2.63 -1.12
CA ALA A 46 -14.04 -1.57 -0.25
C ALA A 46 -14.31 -2.00 1.19
N VAL A 47 -14.53 -3.30 1.46
CA VAL A 47 -14.66 -3.81 2.85
C VAL A 47 -13.44 -3.51 3.72
N ALA A 48 -12.26 -3.38 3.10
CA ALA A 48 -10.98 -3.08 3.75
C ALA A 48 -10.62 -1.58 3.72
N PHE A 49 -11.49 -0.69 3.21
CA PHE A 49 -11.24 0.75 3.28
C PHE A 49 -11.16 1.22 4.73
N GLY A 50 -10.26 2.16 4.97
CA GLY A 50 -9.94 2.70 6.29
C GLY A 50 -9.00 1.84 7.13
N LEU A 51 -8.85 0.54 6.83
CA LEU A 51 -7.90 -0.32 7.54
C LEU A 51 -6.46 -0.04 7.09
N ASN A 52 -5.59 0.34 8.02
CA ASN A 52 -4.20 0.68 7.76
C ASN A 52 -3.21 0.22 8.84
N VAL A 53 -3.66 -0.45 9.90
CA VAL A 53 -2.75 -1.13 10.83
C VAL A 53 -2.32 -2.47 10.20
N PRO A 54 -1.02 -2.83 10.18
CA PRO A 54 -0.56 -4.06 9.55
C PRO A 54 -1.39 -5.29 9.95
N PRO A 55 -1.75 -6.21 9.04
CA PRO A 55 -1.22 -6.38 7.70
C PRO A 55 -1.85 -5.44 6.65
N PHE A 56 -2.82 -4.61 7.03
CA PHE A 56 -3.37 -3.60 6.14
C PHE A 56 -2.35 -2.49 5.91
N GLY A 57 -2.52 -1.76 4.82
CA GLY A 57 -1.56 -0.73 4.43
C GLY A 57 -0.17 -1.25 4.04
N LEU A 58 0.03 -2.57 3.92
CA LEU A 58 1.31 -3.19 3.53
C LEU A 58 1.21 -3.99 2.22
N GLY A 59 2.33 -4.05 1.51
CA GLY A 59 2.47 -4.82 0.27
C GLY A 59 1.53 -4.40 -0.86
N PHE A 60 1.55 -5.21 -1.91
CA PHE A 60 0.83 -5.04 -3.17
C PHE A 60 -0.14 -6.19 -3.40
N SER A 61 -0.77 -6.26 -4.57
CA SER A 61 -1.73 -7.30 -4.98
C SER A 61 -2.79 -7.57 -3.92
N ARG A 62 -3.32 -6.49 -3.33
CA ARG A 62 -4.26 -6.58 -2.21
C ARG A 62 -5.62 -7.01 -2.72
N SER A 63 -6.22 -7.97 -2.02
CA SER A 63 -7.54 -8.46 -2.37
C SER A 63 -8.26 -9.06 -1.17
N VAL A 64 -9.57 -9.21 -1.33
CA VAL A 64 -10.45 -9.85 -0.36
C VAL A 64 -11.24 -10.97 -1.01
N ASP A 65 -11.56 -11.98 -0.23
CA ASP A 65 -12.42 -13.09 -0.60
C ASP A 65 -13.28 -13.51 0.59
N ASP A 66 -14.41 -14.18 0.33
CA ASP A 66 -15.30 -14.76 1.34
C ASP A 66 -15.64 -13.76 2.49
N GLN A 67 -16.62 -12.88 2.30
CA GLN A 67 -17.13 -12.02 3.38
C GLN A 67 -18.32 -12.66 4.08
N VAL A 68 -18.33 -12.62 5.41
CA VAL A 68 -19.46 -12.89 6.30
C VAL A 68 -19.85 -11.60 7.00
N THR A 69 -21.12 -11.22 6.99
CA THR A 69 -21.62 -10.07 7.76
C THR A 69 -22.77 -10.48 8.65
N GLY A 70 -22.88 -9.88 9.83
CA GLY A 70 -23.94 -10.17 10.79
C GLY A 70 -23.90 -9.23 11.98
N GLN A 71 -24.54 -9.65 13.07
CA GLN A 71 -24.48 -8.98 14.37
C GLN A 71 -23.95 -9.97 15.41
N ALA A 72 -23.15 -9.47 16.34
CA ALA A 72 -22.81 -10.17 17.58
C ALA A 72 -24.01 -10.19 18.54
N SER A 73 -23.92 -10.95 19.62
CA SER A 73 -25.00 -11.09 20.60
C SER A 73 -25.41 -9.76 21.27
N ASP A 74 -24.49 -8.79 21.36
CA ASP A 74 -24.73 -7.44 21.88
C ASP A 74 -25.34 -6.47 20.85
N GLY A 75 -25.68 -6.95 19.65
CA GLY A 75 -26.21 -6.16 18.53
C GLY A 75 -25.15 -5.42 17.72
N THR A 76 -23.87 -5.54 18.06
CA THR A 76 -22.78 -4.90 17.30
C THR A 76 -22.68 -5.53 15.91
N PRO A 77 -22.75 -4.74 14.83
CA PRO A 77 -22.53 -5.28 13.49
C PRO A 77 -21.06 -5.67 13.32
N PHE A 78 -20.82 -6.78 12.62
CA PHE A 78 -19.47 -7.21 12.25
C PHE A 78 -19.37 -7.50 10.75
N SER A 79 -18.15 -7.41 10.23
CA SER A 79 -17.77 -7.91 8.92
C SER A 79 -16.51 -8.75 9.04
N ALA A 80 -16.61 -10.03 8.72
CA ALA A 80 -15.51 -10.97 8.67
C ALA A 80 -15.15 -11.28 7.21
N PHE A 81 -13.89 -11.17 6.80
CA PHE A 81 -13.48 -11.42 5.42
C PHE A 81 -12.06 -11.93 5.35
N ARG A 82 -11.72 -12.65 4.29
CA ARG A 82 -10.34 -13.06 4.07
C ARG A 82 -9.61 -11.95 3.34
N TYR A 83 -8.38 -11.70 3.77
CA TYR A 83 -7.53 -10.67 3.20
C TYR A 83 -6.18 -11.28 2.79
N LYS A 84 -5.61 -10.77 1.70
CA LYS A 84 -4.25 -11.08 1.27
C LYS A 84 -3.61 -9.88 0.58
N SER A 85 -2.29 -9.82 0.68
CA SER A 85 -1.37 -8.94 -0.06
C SER A 85 -0.12 -9.75 -0.44
N SER A 86 0.81 -9.12 -1.14
CA SER A 86 2.12 -9.73 -1.46
C SER A 86 2.99 -9.98 -0.23
N GLN A 87 2.70 -9.35 0.90
CA GLN A 87 3.46 -9.48 2.15
C GLN A 87 2.73 -10.27 3.23
N TRP A 88 1.44 -10.53 3.06
CA TRP A 88 0.65 -11.20 4.08
C TRP A 88 -0.52 -11.98 3.50
N ARG A 89 -0.85 -13.12 4.11
CA ARG A 89 -2.03 -13.89 3.78
C ARG A 89 -2.68 -14.41 5.04
N SER A 90 -3.97 -14.12 5.20
CA SER A 90 -4.78 -14.66 6.29
C SER A 90 -4.78 -16.20 6.31
N GLY A 91 -4.50 -16.77 7.48
CA GLY A 91 -4.82 -18.16 7.80
C GLY A 91 -6.33 -18.33 8.03
N GLY A 92 -6.97 -17.32 8.62
CA GLY A 92 -8.38 -17.28 8.99
C GLY A 92 -9.19 -16.18 8.30
N TYR A 93 -10.18 -15.66 9.00
CA TYR A 93 -10.87 -14.41 8.69
C TYR A 93 -10.23 -13.25 9.45
N VAL A 94 -10.26 -12.06 8.85
CA VAL A 94 -10.19 -10.79 9.56
C VAL A 94 -11.60 -10.45 10.00
N VAL A 95 -11.86 -10.18 11.28
CA VAL A 95 -13.16 -9.74 11.78
C VAL A 95 -13.07 -8.27 12.19
N THR A 96 -13.99 -7.45 11.71
CA THR A 96 -14.04 -6.01 12.00
C THR A 96 -15.35 -5.64 12.68
N MET A 97 -15.28 -4.73 13.67
CA MET A 97 -16.43 -4.12 14.33
C MET A 97 -16.25 -2.61 14.44
N PRO A 98 -17.30 -1.80 14.28
CA PRO A 98 -17.19 -0.34 14.32
C PRO A 98 -17.03 0.18 15.75
N LEU A 99 -16.16 1.16 15.94
CA LEU A 99 -16.02 1.99 17.13
C LEU A 99 -16.84 3.29 16.99
N PRO A 100 -17.16 4.00 18.09
CA PRO A 100 -17.97 5.22 18.03
C PRO A 100 -17.33 6.37 17.23
N HIS A 101 -15.99 6.44 17.23
CA HIS A 101 -15.18 7.37 16.45
C HIS A 101 -13.77 6.77 16.28
N SER A 102 -12.95 7.42 15.47
CA SER A 102 -11.57 7.00 15.28
C SER A 102 -10.75 7.18 16.55
N LEU A 103 -9.94 6.18 16.86
CA LEU A 103 -9.01 6.17 17.98
C LEU A 103 -7.58 6.04 17.47
N MET A 104 -6.63 6.38 18.34
CA MET A 104 -5.20 6.11 18.12
C MET A 104 -4.99 4.63 17.78
N GLU A 105 -4.03 4.35 16.89
CA GLU A 105 -3.69 2.98 16.57
C GLU A 105 -3.10 2.23 17.78
N GLY A 106 -3.44 0.97 17.88
CA GLY A 106 -2.91 0.11 18.93
C GLY A 106 -3.26 -1.34 18.67
N GLU A 107 -2.58 -2.24 19.35
CA GLU A 107 -2.74 -3.67 19.21
C GLU A 107 -2.67 -4.33 20.58
N VAL A 108 -3.43 -5.41 20.76
CA VAL A 108 -3.31 -6.35 21.87
C VAL A 108 -3.23 -7.76 21.30
N SER A 109 -2.18 -8.49 21.69
CA SER A 109 -2.04 -9.93 21.44
C SER A 109 -2.26 -10.72 22.74
N HIS A 110 -2.81 -11.93 22.62
CA HIS A 110 -2.96 -12.87 23.74
C HIS A 110 -2.06 -14.09 23.56
N GLY A 111 -1.32 -14.46 24.62
CA GLY A 111 -0.37 -15.56 24.61
C GLY A 111 0.76 -15.35 23.62
N ASP A 112 1.09 -16.39 22.86
CA ASP A 112 2.19 -16.37 21.87
C ASP A 112 1.75 -15.84 20.48
N ALA A 113 0.59 -15.18 20.39
CA ALA A 113 0.14 -14.61 19.13
C ALA A 113 1.15 -13.57 18.61
N PRO A 114 1.48 -13.57 17.30
CA PRO A 114 2.43 -12.62 16.74
C PRO A 114 2.04 -11.18 17.05
N GLN A 115 3.00 -10.40 17.54
CA GLN A 115 2.79 -9.02 17.96
C GLN A 115 3.35 -8.03 16.93
N LEU A 116 2.59 -6.97 16.66
CA LEU A 116 3.11 -5.75 16.06
C LEU A 116 3.73 -4.86 17.12
N ARG A 117 4.95 -4.40 16.86
CA ARG A 117 5.56 -3.34 17.66
C ARG A 117 5.19 -1.99 17.06
N LEU A 118 3.99 -1.51 17.40
CA LEU A 118 3.50 -0.19 16.98
C LEU A 118 4.18 0.95 17.73
N GLY A 119 4.67 0.67 18.94
CA GLY A 119 5.44 1.60 19.77
C GLY A 119 5.82 0.95 21.09
N ASP A 120 5.48 1.61 22.19
CA ASP A 120 5.65 1.11 23.55
C ASP A 120 4.90 -0.19 23.78
N LEU A 121 5.33 -0.95 24.78
CA LEU A 121 4.80 -2.27 25.10
C LEU A 121 4.40 -2.37 26.55
N VAL A 122 3.20 -2.87 26.79
CA VAL A 122 2.66 -3.11 28.13
C VAL A 122 2.10 -4.53 28.22
N THR A 123 2.60 -5.33 29.15
CA THR A 123 2.11 -6.69 29.41
C THR A 123 1.25 -6.71 30.67
N LEU A 124 0.05 -7.29 30.58
CA LEU A 124 -0.87 -7.48 31.70
C LEU A 124 -1.41 -8.91 31.67
N GLY A 125 -0.91 -9.77 32.55
CA GLY A 125 -1.28 -11.18 32.56
C GLY A 125 -0.96 -11.86 31.21
N PRO A 126 -1.93 -12.51 30.53
CA PRO A 126 -1.68 -13.21 29.28
C PRO A 126 -1.72 -12.30 28.04
N VAL A 127 -1.99 -11.00 28.18
CA VAL A 127 -2.05 -10.08 27.05
C VAL A 127 -0.84 -9.14 27.02
N THR A 128 -0.40 -8.79 25.82
CA THR A 128 0.56 -7.71 25.61
C THR A 128 -0.01 -6.72 24.61
N ALA A 129 -0.06 -5.45 25.01
CA ALA A 129 -0.48 -4.35 24.16
C ALA A 129 0.73 -3.59 23.60
N SER A 130 0.58 -3.08 22.37
CA SER A 130 1.51 -2.13 21.77
C SER A 130 0.78 -0.93 21.20
N ALA A 131 1.27 0.28 21.49
CA ALA A 131 0.78 1.51 20.87
C ALA A 131 1.88 2.59 20.86
N PRO A 132 1.73 3.65 20.05
CA PRO A 132 2.66 4.78 20.06
C PRO A 132 2.76 5.53 21.40
N ASP A 133 1.76 5.36 22.28
CA ASP A 133 1.68 5.97 23.61
C ASP A 133 1.53 4.89 24.70
N ALA A 134 2.36 4.96 25.75
CA ALA A 134 2.40 3.97 26.81
C ALA A 134 1.14 3.94 27.70
N GLU A 135 0.51 5.09 27.97
CA GLU A 135 -0.75 5.15 28.74
C GLU A 135 -1.87 4.47 27.93
N TYR A 136 -1.94 4.78 26.64
CA TYR A 136 -2.89 4.14 25.73
C TYR A 136 -2.67 2.62 25.66
N ALA A 137 -1.42 2.16 25.52
CA ALA A 137 -1.09 0.73 25.52
C ALA A 137 -1.56 0.04 26.83
N ALA A 138 -1.35 0.67 27.99
CA ALA A 138 -1.83 0.13 29.27
C ALA A 138 -3.36 0.01 29.32
N ILE A 139 -4.08 1.04 28.87
CA ILE A 139 -5.55 1.03 28.81
C ILE A 139 -6.06 -0.08 27.88
N LEU A 140 -5.41 -0.27 26.71
CA LEU A 140 -5.75 -1.35 25.79
C LEU A 140 -5.56 -2.73 26.45
N ALA A 141 -4.44 -2.93 27.15
CA ALA A 141 -4.18 -4.17 27.87
C ALA A 141 -5.25 -4.43 28.95
N GLU A 142 -5.59 -3.43 29.77
CA GLU A 142 -6.63 -3.52 30.81
C GLU A 142 -8.02 -3.84 30.25
N ALA A 143 -8.38 -3.21 29.12
CA ALA A 143 -9.66 -3.45 28.46
C ALA A 143 -9.73 -4.85 27.85
N ALA A 144 -8.63 -5.35 27.28
CA ALA A 144 -8.62 -6.62 26.57
C ALA A 144 -8.38 -7.83 27.49
N ALA A 145 -7.53 -7.73 28.52
CA ALA A 145 -7.10 -8.87 29.36
C ALA A 145 -8.24 -9.76 29.87
N PRO A 146 -9.40 -9.24 30.30
CA PRO A 146 -10.47 -10.08 30.85
C PRO A 146 -11.36 -10.74 29.78
N ALA A 147 -11.26 -10.34 28.51
CA ALA A 147 -12.15 -10.76 27.45
C ALA A 147 -11.44 -11.46 26.29
N LEU A 148 -10.20 -11.08 26.00
CA LEU A 148 -9.42 -11.64 24.90
C LEU A 148 -8.86 -13.00 25.32
N ALA A 149 -9.37 -14.07 24.70
CA ALA A 149 -8.92 -15.43 24.93
C ALA A 149 -8.67 -16.16 23.59
N GLY A 150 -7.64 -17.00 23.55
CA GLY A 150 -7.20 -17.73 22.36
C GLY A 150 -5.96 -17.11 21.70
N PRO A 151 -5.46 -17.67 20.58
CA PRO A 151 -4.27 -17.16 19.88
C PRO A 151 -4.61 -15.94 19.02
N TYR A 152 -5.41 -15.02 19.57
CA TYR A 152 -5.92 -13.88 18.85
C TYR A 152 -5.05 -12.66 19.05
N ARG A 153 -5.11 -11.84 18.01
CA ARG A 153 -4.53 -10.53 17.95
C ARG A 153 -5.63 -9.57 17.53
N VAL A 154 -5.81 -8.52 18.32
CA VAL A 154 -6.82 -7.48 18.10
C VAL A 154 -6.12 -6.14 17.93
N SER A 155 -6.51 -5.34 16.95
CA SER A 155 -6.00 -3.98 16.75
C SER A 155 -7.13 -2.96 16.69
N VAL A 156 -6.84 -1.76 17.19
CA VAL A 156 -7.59 -0.55 16.95
C VAL A 156 -7.04 0.08 15.68
N ASP A 157 -7.87 0.19 14.65
CA ASP A 157 -7.50 0.69 13.32
C ASP A 157 -8.51 1.76 12.90
N GLY A 158 -8.21 3.00 13.28
CA GLY A 158 -9.11 4.14 13.11
C GLY A 158 -10.42 3.93 13.87
N ASP A 159 -11.54 3.91 13.14
CA ASP A 159 -12.88 3.70 13.69
C ASP A 159 -13.29 2.22 13.78
N ARG A 160 -12.34 1.29 13.73
CA ARG A 160 -12.62 -0.15 13.80
C ARG A 160 -11.78 -0.87 14.84
N LEU A 161 -12.40 -1.87 15.45
CA LEU A 161 -11.70 -2.93 16.17
C LEU A 161 -11.57 -4.14 15.25
N VAL A 162 -10.38 -4.70 15.15
CA VAL A 162 -10.03 -5.70 14.13
C VAL A 162 -9.37 -6.91 14.78
N LEU A 163 -9.96 -8.09 14.64
CA LEU A 163 -9.35 -9.36 15.02
C LEU A 163 -8.79 -10.06 13.79
N ILE A 164 -7.55 -10.54 13.88
CA ILE A 164 -6.87 -11.22 12.76
C ILE A 164 -6.85 -12.73 12.99
N ASP A 165 -6.98 -13.47 11.89
CA ASP A 165 -6.93 -14.93 11.83
C ASP A 165 -7.99 -15.65 12.69
N ALA A 166 -9.20 -15.09 12.72
CA ALA A 166 -10.36 -15.76 13.27
C ALA A 166 -10.62 -17.12 12.56
N PRO A 167 -11.08 -18.15 13.27
CA PRO A 167 -11.30 -19.46 12.66
C PRO A 167 -12.36 -19.42 11.57
N LYS A 168 -12.26 -20.33 10.59
CA LYS A 168 -13.22 -20.41 9.47
C LYS A 168 -14.44 -21.28 9.78
N GLN A 169 -14.36 -22.16 10.79
CA GLN A 169 -15.50 -22.99 11.18
C GLN A 169 -16.56 -22.12 11.86
N ALA A 170 -17.83 -22.28 11.49
CA ALA A 170 -18.91 -21.36 11.89
C ALA A 170 -19.03 -21.18 13.42
N ASP A 171 -18.97 -22.27 14.20
CA ASP A 171 -19.08 -22.21 15.66
C ASP A 171 -17.88 -21.48 16.30
N GLN A 172 -16.67 -21.76 15.81
CA GLN A 172 -15.45 -21.12 16.29
C GLN A 172 -15.37 -19.64 15.85
N LEU A 173 -15.85 -19.32 14.65
CA LEU A 173 -15.98 -17.94 14.17
C LEU A 173 -16.95 -17.16 15.07
N ALA A 174 -18.08 -17.77 15.45
CA ALA A 174 -19.03 -17.17 16.39
C ALA A 174 -18.38 -16.87 17.74
N ALA A 175 -17.62 -17.80 18.30
CA ALA A 175 -16.88 -17.56 19.54
C ALA A 175 -15.87 -16.39 19.39
N ALA A 176 -15.15 -16.31 18.26
CA ALA A 176 -14.21 -15.20 18.01
C ALA A 176 -14.92 -13.84 17.88
N ILE A 177 -16.11 -13.81 17.25
CA ILE A 177 -16.95 -12.60 17.15
C ILE A 177 -17.37 -12.14 18.54
N GLU A 178 -17.84 -13.04 19.41
CA GLU A 178 -18.25 -12.68 20.77
C GLU A 178 -17.07 -12.22 21.64
N THR A 179 -15.89 -12.85 21.49
CA THR A 179 -14.64 -12.36 22.09
C THR A 179 -14.35 -10.92 21.66
N LEU A 180 -14.45 -10.61 20.37
CA LEU A 180 -14.22 -9.26 19.86
C LEU A 180 -15.26 -8.25 20.36
N ALA A 181 -16.54 -8.65 20.45
CA ALA A 181 -17.61 -7.82 20.99
C ALA A 181 -17.35 -7.49 22.47
N ALA A 182 -16.91 -8.47 23.28
CA ALA A 182 -16.57 -8.27 24.68
C ALA A 182 -15.39 -7.30 24.86
N VAL A 183 -14.32 -7.46 24.06
CA VAL A 183 -13.19 -6.51 24.06
C VAL A 183 -13.66 -5.11 23.67
N ARG A 184 -14.49 -5.00 22.62
CA ARG A 184 -15.06 -3.73 22.18
C ARG A 184 -15.90 -3.05 23.27
N ALA A 185 -16.77 -3.78 23.95
CA ALA A 185 -17.61 -3.23 25.02
C ALA A 185 -16.75 -2.66 26.16
N ARG A 186 -15.69 -3.37 26.55
CA ARG A 186 -14.73 -2.92 27.57
C ARG A 186 -13.94 -1.70 27.11
N LEU A 187 -13.47 -1.69 25.87
CA LEU A 187 -12.75 -0.56 25.29
C LEU A 187 -13.62 0.70 25.30
N ARG A 188 -14.89 0.59 24.90
CA ARG A 188 -15.87 1.70 24.92
C ARG A 188 -16.17 2.24 26.32
N ALA A 189 -16.07 1.39 27.34
CA ALA A 189 -16.27 1.78 28.74
C ALA A 189 -15.00 2.31 29.41
N SER A 190 -13.86 2.34 28.70
CA SER A 190 -12.57 2.77 29.22
C SER A 190 -12.19 4.18 28.77
N ARG A 191 -11.11 4.71 29.34
CA ARG A 191 -10.50 5.98 28.92
C ARG A 191 -9.90 5.95 27.52
N ALA A 192 -9.87 4.79 26.84
CA ALA A 192 -9.41 4.70 25.46
C ALA A 192 -10.19 5.63 24.51
N MET A 193 -11.45 5.96 24.82
CA MET A 193 -12.27 6.89 24.04
C MET A 193 -11.73 8.32 24.05
N GLU A 194 -10.84 8.68 24.99
CA GLU A 194 -10.21 10.01 25.04
C GLU A 194 -9.08 10.15 23.99
N PHE A 195 -8.54 9.04 23.48
CA PHE A 195 -7.42 8.99 22.54
C PHE A 195 -7.93 9.06 21.09
N ALA A 196 -8.60 10.14 20.74
CA ALA A 196 -9.15 10.35 19.40
C ALA A 196 -8.06 10.47 18.33
N ALA A 197 -8.33 9.93 17.14
CA ALA A 197 -7.50 10.09 15.95
C ALA A 197 -8.30 10.71 14.79
N PRO A 198 -7.64 11.22 13.74
CA PRO A 198 -8.32 11.62 12.53
C PRO A 198 -9.13 10.47 11.91
N PRO A 199 -10.21 10.77 11.16
CA PRO A 199 -10.93 9.75 10.41
C PRO A 199 -10.01 8.94 9.49
N PRO A 200 -10.22 7.62 9.35
CA PRO A 200 -9.39 6.82 8.48
C PRO A 200 -9.63 7.19 7.00
N PRO A 201 -8.65 6.92 6.11
CA PRO A 201 -8.82 7.14 4.67
C PRO A 201 -10.06 6.42 4.12
N SER A 202 -10.80 7.09 3.23
CA SER A 202 -12.00 6.53 2.58
C SER A 202 -11.67 5.54 1.45
N SER A 203 -10.39 5.23 1.25
CA SER A 203 -9.86 4.29 0.25
C SER A 203 -8.83 3.36 0.92
N LEU A 204 -8.26 2.44 0.14
CA LEU A 204 -7.03 1.76 0.58
C LEU A 204 -5.90 2.78 0.61
N SER A 205 -5.04 2.68 1.62
CA SER A 205 -3.88 3.54 1.80
C SER A 205 -2.67 2.71 2.23
N PHE A 206 -1.58 3.34 2.66
CA PHE A 206 -0.41 2.66 3.21
C PHE A 206 -0.24 3.02 4.68
N HIS A 207 0.20 2.05 5.48
CA HIS A 207 0.46 2.27 6.90
C HIS A 207 1.48 3.41 7.06
N ARG A 208 1.16 4.37 7.93
CA ARG A 208 1.94 5.61 8.16
C ARG A 208 2.06 6.55 6.94
N ARG A 209 1.27 6.33 5.89
CA ARG A 209 1.18 7.17 4.69
C ARG A 209 -0.29 7.39 4.29
N PRO A 210 -1.13 7.96 5.19
CA PRO A 210 -2.58 8.06 4.97
C PRO A 210 -2.97 8.96 3.78
N SER A 211 -2.07 9.83 3.32
CA SER A 211 -2.27 10.68 2.14
C SER A 211 -2.02 9.94 0.81
N TRP A 212 -1.59 8.68 0.86
CA TRP A 212 -1.41 7.86 -0.34
C TRP A 212 -2.67 7.04 -0.58
N THR A 213 -3.10 7.00 -1.83
CA THR A 213 -4.21 6.16 -2.25
C THR A 213 -3.66 4.96 -3.01
N TYR A 214 -4.10 3.77 -2.63
CA TYR A 214 -3.79 2.53 -3.33
C TYR A 214 -5.00 2.07 -4.15
N VAL A 215 -4.80 1.87 -5.45
CA VAL A 215 -5.82 1.35 -6.36
C VAL A 215 -5.32 0.00 -6.91
N PRO A 216 -6.00 -1.13 -6.65
CA PRO A 216 -5.52 -2.44 -7.09
C PRO A 216 -5.36 -2.54 -8.61
N ARG A 217 -6.29 -1.94 -9.36
CA ARG A 217 -6.27 -1.87 -10.82
C ARG A 217 -7.16 -0.75 -11.34
N ASP A 218 -6.62 0.02 -12.26
CA ASP A 218 -7.36 0.98 -13.10
C ASP A 218 -6.50 1.29 -14.32
N ASP A 219 -6.88 0.72 -15.47
CA ASP A 219 -6.07 0.79 -16.69
C ASP A 219 -5.97 2.23 -17.26
N SER A 220 -6.87 3.14 -16.86
CA SER A 220 -6.82 4.56 -17.26
C SER A 220 -5.58 5.29 -16.74
N TYR A 221 -4.97 4.80 -15.65
CA TYR A 221 -3.75 5.40 -15.11
C TYR A 221 -2.54 5.28 -16.03
N LEU A 222 -2.55 4.37 -17.03
CA LEU A 222 -1.47 4.30 -18.03
C LEU A 222 -1.32 5.59 -18.84
N GLU A 223 -2.40 6.36 -19.03
CA GLU A 223 -2.37 7.65 -19.74
C GLU A 223 -1.56 8.71 -18.97
N LEU A 224 -1.33 8.50 -17.68
CA LEU A 224 -0.61 9.44 -16.82
C LEU A 224 0.91 9.24 -16.87
N LEU A 225 1.44 8.15 -17.42
CA LEU A 225 2.87 7.84 -17.43
C LEU A 225 3.35 7.47 -18.83
N GLU A 226 4.63 7.73 -19.09
CA GLU A 226 5.33 7.13 -20.21
C GLU A 226 5.49 5.63 -19.95
N HIS A 227 5.08 4.80 -20.91
CA HIS A 227 5.07 3.35 -20.78
C HIS A 227 5.34 2.66 -22.12
N THR A 228 5.71 1.38 -22.06
CA THR A 228 5.91 0.56 -23.25
C THR A 228 4.57 0.35 -24.00
N GLY A 229 4.42 0.97 -25.16
CA GLY A 229 3.17 0.89 -25.95
C GLY A 229 3.01 -0.35 -26.85
N GLY A 230 4.03 -1.20 -26.97
CA GLY A 230 3.97 -2.39 -27.82
C GLY A 230 3.27 -3.57 -27.14
N GLY A 231 2.52 -4.37 -27.91
CA GLY A 231 1.84 -5.57 -27.40
C GLY A 231 0.32 -5.42 -27.33
N ARG A 232 -0.31 -6.17 -26.42
CA ARG A 232 -1.75 -6.13 -26.14
C ARG A 232 -2.04 -6.43 -24.67
N ASN A 233 -3.30 -6.30 -24.26
CA ASN A 233 -3.77 -6.60 -22.91
C ASN A 233 -3.02 -5.81 -21.82
N HIS A 234 -2.76 -4.52 -22.11
CA HIS A 234 -2.13 -3.59 -21.18
C HIS A 234 -2.98 -3.39 -19.94
N LYS A 235 -2.35 -3.44 -18.77
CA LYS A 235 -3.01 -3.26 -17.46
C LYS A 235 -2.17 -2.38 -16.57
N ALA A 236 -2.81 -1.48 -15.85
CA ALA A 236 -2.21 -0.78 -14.72
C ALA A 236 -2.71 -1.40 -13.42
N VAL A 237 -1.80 -2.01 -12.67
CA VAL A 237 -2.08 -2.66 -11.38
C VAL A 237 -1.18 -2.10 -10.30
N ASP A 238 -1.55 -2.34 -9.04
CA ASP A 238 -0.75 -1.91 -7.88
C ASP A 238 -0.42 -0.41 -7.87
N ILE A 239 -1.44 0.40 -8.18
CA ILE A 239 -1.31 1.84 -8.36
C ILE A 239 -1.21 2.51 -6.98
N ILE A 240 -0.28 3.43 -6.85
CA ILE A 240 -0.18 4.38 -5.75
C ILE A 240 -0.23 5.79 -6.34
N HIS A 241 -1.05 6.66 -5.78
CA HIS A 241 -0.97 8.08 -6.10
C HIS A 241 -1.14 8.95 -4.85
N SER A 242 -0.58 10.15 -4.90
CA SER A 242 -0.71 11.15 -3.82
C SER A 242 -0.44 12.55 -4.36
N GLU A 243 -1.06 13.56 -3.75
CA GLU A 243 -0.71 14.98 -3.97
C GLU A 243 0.67 15.33 -3.43
N ASN A 244 1.19 14.51 -2.50
CA ASN A 244 2.58 14.54 -2.04
C ASN A 244 3.13 15.96 -1.77
N ALA A 245 2.34 16.72 -1.01
CA ALA A 245 2.63 18.09 -0.59
C ALA A 245 3.02 19.04 -1.74
N GLY A 246 2.38 18.93 -2.91
CA GLY A 246 2.60 19.83 -4.06
C GLY A 246 3.48 19.26 -5.16
N ILE A 247 4.04 18.05 -4.95
CA ILE A 247 4.76 17.27 -5.98
C ILE A 247 4.03 15.95 -6.22
N PRO A 248 2.83 15.96 -6.81
CA PRO A 248 2.02 14.76 -6.97
C PRO A 248 2.79 13.68 -7.72
N PHE A 249 2.51 12.43 -7.39
CA PHE A 249 3.09 11.29 -8.09
C PHE A 249 2.06 10.23 -8.40
N VAL A 250 2.38 9.45 -9.43
CA VAL A 250 1.72 8.17 -9.71
C VAL A 250 2.81 7.12 -9.83
N ARG A 251 2.57 5.98 -9.19
CA ARG A 251 3.36 4.75 -9.31
C ARG A 251 2.43 3.62 -9.69
N LEU A 252 2.81 2.80 -10.66
CA LEU A 252 2.04 1.61 -11.01
C LEU A 252 2.93 0.51 -11.57
N ARG A 253 2.41 -0.71 -11.56
CA ARG A 253 2.98 -1.83 -12.30
C ARG A 253 2.20 -1.99 -13.59
N HIS A 254 2.90 -1.85 -14.71
CA HIS A 254 2.33 -2.03 -16.03
C HIS A 254 2.57 -3.47 -16.48
N GLU A 255 1.51 -4.20 -16.81
CA GLU A 255 1.58 -5.56 -17.37
C GLU A 255 1.07 -5.58 -18.82
N TRP A 256 1.73 -6.31 -19.70
CA TRP A 256 1.26 -6.51 -21.09
C TRP A 256 1.67 -7.87 -21.66
N GLU A 257 1.11 -8.21 -22.81
CA GLU A 257 1.35 -9.48 -23.50
C GLU A 257 1.83 -9.27 -24.94
N THR A 258 2.75 -10.11 -25.40
CA THR A 258 3.16 -10.20 -26.80
C THR A 258 2.95 -11.61 -27.32
N THR A 259 2.48 -11.77 -28.55
CA THR A 259 2.29 -13.07 -29.17
C THR A 259 3.29 -13.24 -30.32
N HIS A 260 4.03 -14.36 -30.32
CA HIS A 260 4.95 -14.71 -31.39
C HIS A 260 4.48 -16.00 -32.06
N THR A 261 4.26 -15.93 -33.37
CA THR A 261 3.85 -17.07 -34.19
C THR A 261 5.02 -17.52 -35.05
N ARG A 262 5.42 -18.78 -34.93
CA ARG A 262 6.44 -19.41 -35.78
C ARG A 262 5.83 -20.56 -36.55
N THR A 263 6.13 -20.63 -37.84
CA THR A 263 5.78 -21.79 -38.67
C THR A 263 7.05 -22.59 -38.92
N ASP A 264 7.02 -23.89 -38.58
CA ASP A 264 8.15 -24.78 -38.83
C ASP A 264 8.26 -25.16 -40.31
N ALA A 265 9.37 -25.80 -40.69
CA ALA A 265 9.62 -26.24 -42.06
C ALA A 265 8.62 -27.31 -42.55
N GLN A 266 7.79 -27.85 -41.66
CA GLN A 266 6.73 -28.82 -41.94
C GLN A 266 5.34 -28.16 -41.99
N GLY A 267 5.26 -26.82 -41.97
CA GLY A 267 4.01 -26.06 -42.07
C GLY A 267 3.19 -26.03 -40.77
N ARG A 268 3.72 -26.53 -39.65
CA ARG A 268 3.02 -26.46 -38.36
C ARG A 268 3.27 -25.10 -37.73
N THR A 269 2.19 -24.48 -37.29
CA THR A 269 2.23 -23.17 -36.65
C THR A 269 2.26 -23.33 -35.13
N HIS A 270 3.26 -22.74 -34.48
CA HIS A 270 3.38 -22.63 -33.04
C HIS A 270 3.17 -21.19 -32.61
N THR A 271 2.22 -20.95 -31.70
CA THR A 271 1.92 -19.62 -31.15
C THR A 271 2.32 -19.59 -29.69
N GLU A 272 3.28 -18.74 -29.33
CA GLU A 272 3.75 -18.52 -27.97
C GLU A 272 3.26 -17.14 -27.49
N THR A 273 2.61 -17.08 -26.33
CA THR A 273 2.26 -15.80 -25.68
C THR A 273 3.18 -15.56 -24.51
N ARG A 274 3.86 -14.41 -24.49
CA ARG A 274 4.74 -13.97 -23.42
C ARG A 274 4.11 -12.82 -22.65
N ARG A 275 4.26 -12.87 -21.33
CA ARG A 275 3.83 -11.81 -20.41
C ARG A 275 5.04 -10.99 -19.99
N HIS A 276 4.86 -9.69 -19.91
CA HIS A 276 5.87 -8.72 -19.54
C HIS A 276 5.34 -7.80 -18.46
N SER A 277 6.25 -7.19 -17.71
CA SER A 277 5.89 -6.18 -16.72
C SER A 277 7.02 -5.17 -16.53
N GLU A 278 6.64 -3.93 -16.21
CA GLU A 278 7.56 -2.86 -15.81
C GLU A 278 6.97 -2.10 -14.61
N GLU A 279 7.83 -1.63 -13.71
CA GLU A 279 7.44 -0.74 -12.61
C GLU A 279 7.66 0.70 -13.05
N LEU A 280 6.61 1.51 -12.98
CA LEU A 280 6.64 2.91 -13.41
C LEU A 280 6.37 3.82 -12.22
N CYS A 281 7.11 4.93 -12.13
CA CYS A 281 6.78 6.02 -11.23
C CYS A 281 7.18 7.35 -11.85
N GLU A 282 6.24 8.30 -11.85
CA GLU A 282 6.47 9.66 -12.29
C GLU A 282 5.92 10.63 -11.24
N PHE A 283 6.73 11.65 -10.94
CA PHE A 283 6.36 12.81 -10.15
C PHE A 283 5.99 13.95 -11.09
N ARG A 284 5.31 14.98 -10.59
CA ARG A 284 4.99 16.17 -11.38
C ARG A 284 5.17 17.46 -10.60
N THR A 285 5.57 18.52 -11.29
CA THR A 285 5.44 19.87 -10.74
C THR A 285 3.98 20.34 -10.87
N THR A 286 3.49 21.05 -9.86
CA THR A 286 2.22 21.79 -9.89
C THR A 286 2.44 23.29 -10.13
N PHE A 287 3.67 23.66 -10.46
CA PHE A 287 4.18 25.01 -10.62
C PHE A 287 5.09 25.10 -11.85
N PRO A 288 5.23 26.30 -12.45
CA PRO A 288 6.22 26.53 -13.50
C PRO A 288 7.63 26.19 -13.03
N PHE A 289 8.35 25.39 -13.82
CA PHE A 289 9.76 25.11 -13.61
C PHE A 289 10.46 24.88 -14.96
N GLY A 290 11.74 25.21 -15.05
CA GLY A 290 12.52 25.04 -16.28
C GLY A 290 13.06 23.62 -16.42
N ASP A 291 13.21 23.18 -17.68
CA ASP A 291 13.78 21.86 -17.99
C ASP A 291 15.22 21.76 -17.49
N ILE A 292 15.51 20.70 -16.72
CA ILE A 292 16.84 20.41 -16.21
C ILE A 292 16.98 18.90 -16.01
N SER A 293 18.14 18.35 -16.36
CA SER A 293 18.46 16.95 -16.07
C SER A 293 19.80 16.84 -15.36
N VAL A 294 19.91 15.85 -14.48
CA VAL A 294 21.13 15.54 -13.74
C VAL A 294 21.40 14.05 -13.87
N ASN A 295 22.53 13.69 -14.49
CA ASN A 295 22.90 12.31 -14.78
C ASN A 295 21.80 11.54 -15.55
N TRP A 296 20.99 12.23 -16.34
CA TRP A 296 19.87 11.66 -17.07
C TRP A 296 19.78 12.19 -18.49
N GLY A 297 19.52 11.29 -19.43
CA GLY A 297 19.28 11.60 -20.84
C GLY A 297 20.41 12.38 -21.53
N LEU A 298 20.11 12.87 -22.73
CA LEU A 298 21.01 13.69 -23.55
C LEU A 298 20.39 15.04 -23.94
N PHE A 299 19.24 15.40 -23.37
CA PHE A 299 18.52 16.63 -23.69
C PHE A 299 19.20 17.85 -23.06
N GLY A 300 19.37 18.93 -23.84
CA GLY A 300 20.01 20.18 -23.41
C GLY A 300 21.55 20.16 -23.42
N ALA A 301 22.13 21.37 -23.34
CA ALA A 301 23.58 21.55 -23.29
C ALA A 301 24.11 21.16 -21.90
N ALA A 302 25.25 20.46 -21.87
CA ALA A 302 25.93 20.13 -20.63
C ALA A 302 26.49 21.40 -19.98
N GLN A 303 26.28 21.54 -18.67
CA GLN A 303 26.73 22.67 -17.87
C GLN A 303 27.96 22.26 -17.06
N SER A 304 28.92 23.18 -16.94
CA SER A 304 30.09 23.02 -16.07
C SER A 304 30.06 24.10 -14.99
N PHE A 305 30.20 23.70 -13.74
CA PHE A 305 30.20 24.59 -12.59
C PHE A 305 31.62 24.81 -12.06
N GLU A 306 31.80 25.73 -11.12
CA GLU A 306 33.11 26.04 -10.54
C GLU A 306 33.71 24.87 -9.73
N TRP A 307 32.88 23.94 -9.28
CA TRP A 307 33.28 22.86 -8.37
C TRP A 307 33.61 21.59 -9.15
N GLU A 308 34.91 21.29 -9.25
CA GLU A 308 35.38 20.12 -10.01
C GLU A 308 34.80 18.81 -9.47
N GLU A 309 34.73 18.65 -8.14
CA GLU A 309 34.13 17.46 -7.52
C GLU A 309 32.66 17.27 -7.90
N PHE A 310 31.88 18.36 -7.93
CA PHE A 310 30.50 18.35 -8.37
C PHE A 310 30.40 17.89 -9.83
N ASN A 311 31.19 18.49 -10.74
CA ASN A 311 31.18 18.16 -12.17
C ASN A 311 31.66 16.73 -12.46
N ARG A 312 32.50 16.13 -11.60
CA ARG A 312 32.89 14.72 -11.69
C ARG A 312 31.71 13.80 -11.36
N ARG A 313 30.91 14.16 -10.34
CA ARG A 313 29.81 13.31 -9.85
C ARG A 313 28.49 13.52 -10.59
N PHE A 314 28.25 14.73 -11.08
CA PHE A 314 26.99 15.16 -11.67
C PHE A 314 27.21 15.78 -13.05
N LYS A 315 26.46 15.28 -14.04
CA LYS A 315 26.32 15.86 -15.36
C LYS A 315 24.98 16.56 -15.45
N VAL A 316 24.99 17.88 -15.25
CA VAL A 316 23.80 18.70 -15.39
C VAL A 316 23.63 19.09 -16.84
N ARG A 317 22.42 18.95 -17.38
CA ARG A 317 22.04 19.47 -18.68
C ARG A 317 20.84 20.37 -18.55
N CYS A 318 20.85 21.47 -19.28
CA CYS A 318 19.77 22.45 -19.28
C CYS A 318 19.77 23.21 -20.60
N PRO A 319 18.60 23.51 -21.20
CA PRO A 319 18.52 24.39 -22.36
C PRO A 319 18.96 25.84 -22.08
N ASN A 320 18.81 26.31 -20.83
CA ASN A 320 19.17 27.67 -20.41
C ASN A 320 20.32 27.65 -19.37
N PRO A 321 21.56 27.96 -19.76
CA PRO A 321 22.73 27.97 -18.86
C PRO A 321 22.57 28.89 -17.65
N ARG A 322 21.90 30.03 -17.81
CA ARG A 322 21.65 30.97 -16.70
C ARG A 322 20.73 30.34 -15.66
N PHE A 323 19.60 29.80 -16.11
CA PHE A 323 18.66 29.09 -15.22
C PHE A 323 19.33 27.93 -14.49
N ALA A 324 20.17 27.16 -15.18
CA ALA A 324 20.93 26.08 -14.55
C ALA A 324 21.85 26.58 -13.43
N SER A 325 22.53 27.71 -13.65
CA SER A 325 23.43 28.33 -12.66
C SER A 325 22.66 28.91 -11.47
N ASP A 326 21.49 29.50 -11.73
CA ASP A 326 20.63 30.10 -10.71
C ASP A 326 20.00 29.03 -9.79
N VAL A 327 19.60 27.88 -10.35
CA VAL A 327 19.06 26.73 -9.60
C VAL A 327 20.18 25.94 -8.91
N VAL A 328 21.21 25.54 -9.66
CA VAL A 328 22.34 24.72 -9.18
C VAL A 328 23.48 25.64 -8.68
N HIS A 329 23.09 26.55 -7.80
CA HIS A 329 24.00 27.43 -7.07
C HIS A 329 24.82 26.68 -6.00
N GLN A 330 25.79 27.35 -5.37
CA GLN A 330 26.75 26.74 -4.44
C GLN A 330 26.11 25.87 -3.35
N ARG A 331 25.10 26.37 -2.63
CA ARG A 331 24.44 25.62 -1.56
C ARG A 331 23.69 24.39 -2.09
N GLN A 332 23.14 24.46 -3.30
CA GLN A 332 22.50 23.31 -3.95
C GLN A 332 23.54 22.25 -4.30
N MET A 333 24.71 22.65 -4.82
CA MET A 333 25.79 21.72 -5.14
C MET A 333 26.30 20.99 -3.90
N GLU A 334 26.56 21.73 -2.81
CA GLU A 334 26.95 21.19 -1.50
C GLU A 334 25.93 20.15 -1.01
N TRP A 335 24.65 20.51 -1.03
CA TRP A 335 23.58 19.64 -0.59
C TRP A 335 23.45 18.38 -1.47
N MET A 336 23.48 18.53 -2.80
CA MET A 336 23.39 17.39 -3.73
C MET A 336 24.54 16.40 -3.55
N LEU A 337 25.75 16.88 -3.28
CA LEU A 337 26.89 16.04 -2.93
C LEU A 337 26.66 15.30 -1.60
N ALA A 338 26.21 16.03 -0.56
CA ALA A 338 25.98 15.47 0.77
C ALA A 338 24.92 14.37 0.77
N VAL A 339 23.79 14.56 0.10
CA VAL A 339 22.70 13.58 0.01
C VAL A 339 22.93 12.52 -1.06
N ARG A 340 24.04 12.62 -1.83
CA ARG A 340 24.33 11.78 -3.00
C ARG A 340 23.13 11.71 -3.95
N ALA A 341 22.70 12.88 -4.43
CA ALA A 341 21.49 13.03 -5.23
C ALA A 341 21.34 11.94 -6.31
N PRO A 342 20.13 11.35 -6.46
CA PRO A 342 19.86 10.41 -7.54
C PRO A 342 19.98 11.09 -8.90
N SER A 343 20.02 10.33 -9.98
CA SER A 343 19.76 10.92 -11.30
C SER A 343 18.31 11.39 -11.34
N PHE A 344 18.04 12.48 -12.02
CA PHE A 344 16.66 12.94 -12.22
C PHE A 344 16.56 13.86 -13.43
N GLN A 345 15.34 14.07 -13.89
CA GLN A 345 15.00 15.00 -14.96
C GLN A 345 13.68 15.68 -14.62
N VAL A 346 13.62 16.99 -14.85
CA VAL A 346 12.39 17.76 -14.99
C VAL A 346 12.26 18.13 -16.47
N GLU A 347 11.15 17.73 -17.10
CA GLU A 347 10.84 18.01 -18.50
C GLU A 347 9.37 18.40 -18.61
N GLY A 348 9.12 19.68 -18.95
CA GLY A 348 7.81 20.29 -18.78
C GLY A 348 7.37 20.19 -17.31
N SER A 349 6.23 19.55 -17.06
CA SER A 349 5.76 19.28 -15.70
C SER A 349 6.11 17.89 -15.17
N ARG A 350 6.71 17.01 -15.99
CA ARG A 350 7.03 15.64 -15.57
C ARG A 350 8.39 15.60 -14.90
N ILE A 351 8.48 14.83 -13.83
CA ILE A 351 9.69 14.58 -13.09
C ILE A 351 9.93 13.08 -13.06
N ARG A 352 11.11 12.66 -13.53
CA ARG A 352 11.60 11.29 -13.39
C ARG A 352 12.81 11.28 -12.48
N VAL A 353 12.86 10.32 -11.58
CA VAL A 353 13.99 10.10 -10.68
C VAL A 353 14.54 8.70 -10.94
N GLY A 354 15.84 8.59 -11.17
CA GLY A 354 16.52 7.32 -11.29
C GLY A 354 16.83 6.76 -9.93
N ASP A 355 16.05 5.77 -9.51
CA ASP A 355 16.25 5.04 -8.27
C ASP A 355 16.75 3.60 -8.49
N GLY A 356 16.64 3.07 -9.73
CA GLY A 356 16.98 1.69 -10.07
C GLY A 356 16.16 0.65 -9.30
N GLY A 357 15.06 1.06 -8.67
CA GLY A 357 14.27 0.30 -7.71
C GLY A 357 13.02 -0.34 -8.31
N GLN A 358 12.26 -1.02 -7.46
CA GLN A 358 10.94 -1.57 -7.80
C GLN A 358 9.81 -0.58 -7.49
N TRP A 359 10.16 0.67 -7.17
CA TRP A 359 9.27 1.69 -6.66
C TRP A 359 8.42 1.16 -5.49
N LEU A 360 9.09 0.57 -4.50
CA LEU A 360 8.47 0.24 -3.22
C LEU A 360 8.12 1.53 -2.46
N PRO A 361 7.22 1.49 -1.46
CA PRO A 361 6.86 2.69 -0.70
C PRO A 361 8.06 3.47 -0.15
N ASP A 362 9.08 2.77 0.35
CA ASP A 362 10.28 3.43 0.87
C ASP A 362 11.14 4.08 -0.25
N ASP A 363 11.07 3.57 -1.48
CA ASP A 363 11.77 4.14 -2.64
C ASP A 363 11.10 5.47 -3.04
N ILE A 364 9.77 5.47 -3.08
CA ILE A 364 8.96 6.66 -3.37
C ILE A 364 9.17 7.73 -2.29
N ASP A 365 9.23 7.37 -1.00
CA ASP A 365 9.52 8.32 0.07
C ASP A 365 10.90 8.97 -0.09
N ARG A 366 11.93 8.20 -0.46
CA ARG A 366 13.27 8.74 -0.69
C ARG A 366 13.29 9.69 -1.89
N ALA A 367 12.62 9.34 -2.99
CA ALA A 367 12.47 10.22 -4.13
C ALA A 367 11.69 11.50 -3.77
N SER A 368 10.60 11.37 -3.02
CA SER A 368 9.81 12.52 -2.55
C SER A 368 10.63 13.45 -1.66
N GLN A 369 11.32 12.90 -0.64
CA GLN A 369 12.21 13.68 0.23
C GLN A 369 13.30 14.40 -0.56
N PHE A 370 13.89 13.73 -1.55
CA PHE A 370 14.87 14.36 -2.44
C PHE A 370 14.26 15.52 -3.22
N LEU A 371 13.09 15.33 -3.85
CA LEU A 371 12.46 16.37 -4.67
C LEU A 371 12.02 17.58 -3.83
N HIS A 372 11.41 17.35 -2.67
CA HIS A 372 11.12 18.42 -1.69
C HIS A 372 12.40 19.12 -1.23
N GLY A 373 13.46 18.33 -0.98
CA GLY A 373 14.82 18.79 -0.72
C GLY A 373 15.37 19.74 -1.77
N PHE A 374 15.23 19.34 -3.04
CA PHE A 374 15.76 20.04 -4.20
C PHE A 374 15.00 21.34 -4.46
N PHE A 375 13.68 21.29 -4.58
CA PHE A 375 12.87 22.46 -4.90
C PHE A 375 12.78 23.45 -3.72
N GLY A 376 12.71 22.97 -2.48
CA GLY A 376 12.67 23.84 -1.29
C GLY A 376 13.92 24.72 -1.13
N ARG A 377 15.04 24.35 -1.77
CA ARG A 377 16.32 25.07 -1.77
C ARG A 377 16.55 25.96 -2.99
N VAL A 378 15.64 25.95 -3.96
CA VAL A 378 15.72 26.88 -5.10
C VAL A 378 15.54 28.32 -4.57
N PRO A 379 16.46 29.26 -4.92
CA PRO A 379 16.41 30.62 -4.39
C PRO A 379 15.13 31.40 -4.73
N ASP A 380 14.75 32.35 -3.87
CA ASP A 380 13.55 33.19 -4.03
C ASP A 380 13.46 33.88 -5.39
N PHE A 381 14.57 34.47 -5.84
CA PHE A 381 14.59 35.22 -7.09
C PHE A 381 14.27 34.33 -8.31
N VAL A 382 14.64 33.05 -8.26
CA VAL A 382 14.30 32.09 -9.32
C VAL A 382 12.80 31.85 -9.36
N TRP A 383 12.16 31.67 -8.20
CA TRP A 383 10.71 31.52 -8.12
C TRP A 383 9.97 32.79 -8.56
N GLN A 384 10.51 33.97 -8.25
CA GLN A 384 9.99 35.25 -8.73
C GLN A 384 10.08 35.39 -10.25
N GLU A 385 11.24 35.05 -10.84
CA GLU A 385 11.43 35.05 -12.30
C GLU A 385 10.51 34.04 -13.01
N LEU A 386 10.23 32.91 -12.37
CA LEU A 386 9.28 31.89 -12.88
C LEU A 386 7.80 32.27 -12.67
N GLY A 387 7.50 33.37 -11.96
CA GLY A 387 6.12 33.78 -11.66
C GLY A 387 5.40 32.87 -10.67
N ALA A 388 6.15 32.12 -9.86
CA ALA A 388 5.64 31.12 -8.91
C ALA A 388 5.90 31.52 -7.45
N TRP A 389 5.89 32.82 -7.15
CA TRP A 389 6.06 33.37 -5.79
C TRP A 389 4.69 33.68 -5.13
N PRO A 390 4.47 33.39 -3.83
CA PRO A 390 5.38 32.79 -2.83
C PRO A 390 5.80 31.36 -3.18
N ARG A 391 6.94 30.90 -2.64
CA ARG A 391 7.51 29.57 -3.00
C ARG A 391 6.43 28.49 -2.99
N PRO A 392 6.34 27.63 -4.03
CA PRO A 392 5.35 26.56 -4.08
C PRO A 392 5.58 25.49 -3.00
N LEU A 393 6.83 25.34 -2.57
CA LEU A 393 7.27 24.39 -1.55
C LEU A 393 8.03 25.14 -0.46
N PRO A 394 7.77 24.83 0.82
CA PRO A 394 8.43 25.53 1.93
C PRO A 394 9.94 25.28 1.91
N GLU A 395 10.70 26.27 2.35
CA GLU A 395 12.12 26.07 2.62
C GLU A 395 12.27 25.02 3.72
N LEU A 396 13.00 23.95 3.45
CA LEU A 396 13.35 22.99 4.49
C LEU A 396 14.40 23.64 5.38
N ALA A 397 14.02 23.95 6.62
CA ALA A 397 14.97 24.40 7.64
C ALA A 397 16.14 23.41 7.69
N GLY A 398 17.36 23.92 7.50
CA GLY A 398 18.57 23.12 7.29
C GLY A 398 18.73 22.00 8.31
N ARG A 399 18.85 20.77 7.80
CA ARG A 399 19.49 19.64 8.49
C ARG A 399 20.69 19.22 7.66
#